data_AF-A0AAQ0H5C7-F1
#
_entry.id   AF-A0AAQ0H5C7-F1
#
_cell.length_a   1.000
_cell.length_b   1.000
_cell.length_c   1.000
_cell.angle_alpha   90.00
_cell.angle_beta   90.00
_cell.angle_gamma   90.00
#
_symmetry.space_group_name_H-M   'P 1'
#
loop_
_entity.id
_entity.type
_entity.pdbx_description
1 polymer ?
#
loop_
_entity_poly.entity_id
_entity_poly.type
_entity_poly.pdbx_seq_one_letter_code
_entity_poly.pdbx_strand_id
1 'polypeptide(L)'
;MHTSTTPRRRRLVGTLAVVAGATALALAAPGTATAAPVPTAAAPTHHRPGPTPALDPTQFHGVNWADPRDNYVNGPVVPSGLSTSDDYRTVYKTSERIVREFRKDLGADTVRLPVNPYSVGTTWWTSYKGAIDAARHQGVKVVLGYWEGSDASKDGKVDDPAAWTAMWDTLTSTYRGDAGVYFEPMNEPFGYAPADWIQVATDWVDRYTARGIPRDRVFVSGTGYNDHVDAVCAAPALAGTYVSQHFYGFWGTHDDAGWAADFESRLGDQACSARTVLDEFGVPMTTGIDYRGSATTGNADADNSVAFLQTVTTIVRERHLGAVYWPGLRTGDTYSLEELQGTGSHVKLAVTNESGLALLRWAWGEGERAPFGTR
;
A
#
# COMPACT_ATOMS: atom_id res chain seq x y z
N MET A 1 -25.86 34.50 41.92
CA MET A 1 -24.91 35.12 42.88
C MET A 1 -23.60 35.37 42.17
N HIS A 2 -23.21 36.65 42.15
CA HIS A 2 -21.93 37.31 41.81
C HIS A 2 -20.66 36.43 41.78
N THR A 3 -19.94 36.34 40.64
CA THR A 3 -18.81 37.17 40.13
C THR A 3 -17.45 37.02 40.83
N SER A 4 -16.41 36.85 40.00
CA SER A 4 -15.01 37.32 40.17
C SER A 4 -14.17 36.63 41.28
N THR A 5 -12.85 36.46 41.20
CA THR A 5 -11.80 37.30 40.62
C THR A 5 -10.45 36.55 40.57
N THR A 6 -9.56 37.07 39.73
CA THR A 6 -8.20 36.71 39.29
C THR A 6 -7.06 36.88 40.36
N PRO A 7 -5.76 36.62 40.03
CA PRO A 7 -4.73 36.02 40.90
C PRO A 7 -3.59 36.99 41.31
N ARG A 8 -2.59 36.51 42.08
CA ARG A 8 -1.26 37.16 42.28
C ARG A 8 -0.20 36.10 42.64
N ARG A 9 0.86 35.92 41.82
CA ARG A 9 2.19 36.61 41.78
C ARG A 9 3.30 35.84 42.50
N ARG A 10 4.39 35.53 41.77
CA ARG A 10 5.77 35.67 42.26
C ARG A 10 6.66 36.25 41.16
N ARG A 11 7.55 37.16 41.56
CA ARG A 11 8.53 37.96 40.81
C ARG A 11 9.93 37.37 40.99
N LEU A 12 10.86 37.67 40.06
CA LEU A 12 12.26 38.16 40.24
C LEU A 12 12.92 38.13 38.84
N VAL A 13 13.15 39.25 38.12
CA VAL A 13 14.16 40.34 38.23
C VAL A 13 15.59 39.89 37.87
N GLY A 14 16.17 40.55 36.84
CA GLY A 14 17.60 40.61 36.53
C GLY A 14 17.86 41.29 35.18
N THR A 15 18.53 42.45 35.18
CA THR A 15 18.55 43.48 34.11
C THR A 15 19.99 43.79 33.65
N LEU A 16 20.10 44.52 32.52
CA LEU A 16 21.22 45.37 32.02
C LEU A 16 22.29 44.70 31.13
N ALA A 17 22.90 45.34 30.13
CA ALA A 17 22.64 46.59 29.39
C ALA A 17 23.65 46.68 28.22
N VAL A 18 23.28 47.44 27.19
CA VAL A 18 24.06 47.81 25.99
C VAL A 18 25.05 48.94 26.33
N VAL A 19 26.27 48.88 25.79
CA VAL A 19 27.13 50.06 25.59
C VAL A 19 27.77 50.01 24.21
N ALA A 20 27.56 51.09 23.46
CA ALA A 20 28.18 51.38 22.16
C ALA A 20 29.48 52.18 22.35
N GLY A 21 30.43 52.03 21.43
CA GLY A 21 31.63 52.86 21.33
C GLY A 21 32.18 52.88 19.90
N ALA A 22 32.01 54.01 19.21
CA ALA A 22 32.79 54.42 18.03
C ALA A 22 34.13 55.00 18.53
N THR A 23 35.25 55.14 17.80
CA THR A 23 35.56 55.55 16.42
C THR A 23 37.06 55.28 16.16
N ALA A 24 37.48 55.08 14.91
CA ALA A 24 38.58 55.83 14.27
C ALA A 24 38.90 55.27 12.86
N LEU A 25 38.77 56.15 11.85
CA LEU A 25 39.21 55.94 10.47
C LEU A 25 40.74 56.06 10.39
N ALA A 26 41.38 55.17 9.63
CA ALA A 26 42.68 55.42 9.02
C ALA A 26 42.58 55.11 7.52
N LEU A 27 42.81 56.12 6.68
CA LEU A 27 42.92 55.99 5.24
C LEU A 27 44.25 55.30 4.88
N ALA A 28 44.18 54.22 4.11
CA ALA A 28 45.32 53.64 3.41
C ALA A 28 44.99 53.48 1.91
N ALA A 29 45.90 53.94 1.07
CA ALA A 29 45.79 53.97 -0.40
C ALA A 29 45.75 52.57 -1.03
N PRO A 30 45.16 52.40 -2.23
CA PRO A 30 45.06 51.10 -2.89
C PRO A 30 46.40 50.68 -3.52
N GLY A 31 47.02 49.64 -2.97
CA GLY A 31 48.03 48.86 -3.67
C GLY A 31 47.36 47.78 -4.53
N THR A 32 47.66 47.76 -5.82
CA THR A 32 47.21 46.70 -6.75
C THR A 32 47.93 45.40 -6.45
N ALA A 33 47.30 44.52 -5.66
CA ALA A 33 47.72 43.13 -5.51
C ALA A 33 46.86 42.25 -6.44
N THR A 34 47.50 41.62 -7.42
CA THR A 34 46.88 40.62 -8.28
C THR A 34 46.56 39.37 -7.46
N ALA A 35 45.28 39.15 -7.19
CA ALA A 35 44.79 37.93 -6.55
C ALA A 35 44.95 36.73 -7.51
N ALA A 36 45.73 35.74 -7.08
CA ALA A 36 45.71 34.41 -7.69
C ALA A 36 44.35 33.74 -7.42
N PRO A 37 43.80 32.95 -8.36
CA PRO A 37 42.51 32.30 -8.16
C PRO A 37 42.60 31.26 -7.05
N VAL A 38 41.78 31.42 -6.02
CA VAL A 38 41.49 30.40 -5.01
C VAL A 38 40.72 29.28 -5.70
N PRO A 39 41.09 27.99 -5.54
CA PRO A 39 40.29 26.89 -6.09
C PRO A 39 38.95 26.88 -5.37
N THR A 40 37.89 27.21 -6.10
CA THR A 40 36.51 27.05 -5.67
C THR A 40 36.26 25.57 -5.42
N ALA A 41 35.90 25.22 -4.18
CA ALA A 41 35.36 23.92 -3.86
C ALA A 41 34.17 23.64 -4.79
N ALA A 42 34.22 22.53 -5.51
CA ALA A 42 33.14 22.11 -6.39
C ALA A 42 31.85 22.00 -5.58
N ALA A 43 30.81 22.71 -6.01
CA ALA A 43 29.47 22.54 -5.50
C ALA A 43 29.04 21.06 -5.66
N PRO A 44 28.27 20.49 -4.71
CA PRO A 44 27.72 19.16 -4.90
C PRO A 44 26.93 19.16 -6.20
N THR A 45 27.29 18.27 -7.12
CA THR A 45 26.54 18.04 -8.34
C THR A 45 25.14 17.62 -7.93
N HIS A 46 24.16 18.51 -8.08
CA HIS A 46 22.75 18.13 -8.04
C HIS A 46 22.59 17.02 -9.08
N HIS A 47 22.38 15.79 -8.60
CA HIS A 47 22.00 14.67 -9.45
C HIS A 47 20.68 15.08 -10.08
N ARG A 48 20.74 15.48 -11.36
CA ARG A 48 19.55 15.81 -12.14
C ARG A 48 18.67 14.55 -12.11
N PRO A 49 17.45 14.59 -11.56
CA PRO A 49 16.61 13.41 -11.54
C PRO A 49 16.48 12.93 -12.98
N GLY A 50 16.81 11.66 -13.21
CA GLY A 50 16.51 11.02 -14.48
C GLY A 50 15.02 11.12 -14.80
N PRO A 51 14.60 10.87 -16.05
CA PRO A 51 13.18 10.83 -16.36
C PRO A 51 12.48 9.85 -15.40
N THR A 52 11.42 10.31 -14.73
CA THR A 52 10.56 9.46 -13.90
C THR A 52 10.11 8.28 -14.75
N PRO A 53 10.23 7.02 -14.28
CA PRO A 53 9.70 5.88 -15.01
C PRO A 53 8.22 6.10 -15.37
N ALA A 54 7.83 5.74 -16.58
CA ALA A 54 6.42 5.68 -16.93
C ALA A 54 5.83 4.50 -16.16
N LEU A 55 5.00 4.80 -15.16
CA LEU A 55 4.27 3.80 -14.40
C LEU A 55 3.09 3.29 -15.22
N ASP A 56 2.77 2.01 -15.04
CA ASP A 56 1.60 1.39 -15.65
C ASP A 56 0.88 0.58 -14.57
N PRO A 57 -0.10 1.16 -13.86
CA PRO A 57 -0.81 0.44 -12.82
C PRO A 57 -1.71 -0.67 -13.40
N THR A 58 -2.10 -0.59 -14.68
CA THR A 58 -2.93 -1.63 -15.32
C THR A 58 -2.21 -2.98 -15.43
N GLN A 59 -0.92 -3.04 -15.18
CA GLN A 59 -0.21 -4.31 -15.11
C GLN A 59 -0.57 -5.15 -13.87
N PHE A 60 -1.27 -4.60 -12.88
CA PHE A 60 -1.58 -5.30 -11.62
C PHE A 60 -3.00 -5.86 -11.64
N HIS A 61 -3.11 -7.15 -11.97
CA HIS A 61 -4.35 -7.93 -11.88
C HIS A 61 -4.19 -8.96 -10.77
N GLY A 62 -4.70 -8.67 -9.58
CA GLY A 62 -4.26 -9.43 -8.42
C GLY A 62 -5.30 -9.80 -7.39
N VAL A 63 -4.81 -10.56 -6.42
CA VAL A 63 -5.53 -10.89 -5.20
C VAL A 63 -4.62 -10.77 -3.98
N ASN A 64 -5.22 -10.46 -2.83
CA ASN A 64 -4.56 -10.59 -1.54
C ASN A 64 -4.58 -12.07 -1.10
N TRP A 65 -3.42 -12.58 -0.64
CA TRP A 65 -3.32 -13.89 -0.01
C TRP A 65 -2.99 -13.71 1.47
N ALA A 66 -4.01 -13.90 2.31
CA ALA A 66 -4.01 -13.40 3.68
C ALA A 66 -3.93 -14.51 4.73
N ASP A 67 -3.42 -14.12 5.89
CA ASP A 67 -3.54 -14.84 7.14
C ASP A 67 -5.01 -14.89 7.57
N PRO A 68 -5.53 -16.04 8.03
CA PRO A 68 -6.89 -16.17 8.56
C PRO A 68 -7.23 -15.16 9.68
N ARG A 69 -6.22 -14.61 10.35
CA ARG A 69 -6.34 -13.62 11.43
C ARG A 69 -6.31 -12.16 10.94
N ASP A 70 -6.58 -11.91 9.66
CA ASP A 70 -6.64 -10.55 9.07
C ASP A 70 -5.28 -9.85 8.93
N ASN A 71 -4.17 -10.60 8.93
CA ASN A 71 -2.79 -10.10 8.89
C ASN A 71 -2.34 -9.25 10.10
N TYR A 72 -3.26 -8.61 10.82
CA TYR A 72 -3.04 -7.89 12.08
C TYR A 72 -2.72 -8.88 13.22
N VAL A 73 -1.42 -9.19 13.39
CA VAL A 73 -0.98 -10.25 14.31
C VAL A 73 0.25 -9.84 15.10
N ASN A 74 0.19 -9.98 16.43
CA ASN A 74 1.35 -9.93 17.34
C ASN A 74 2.16 -11.24 17.28
N GLY A 75 2.58 -11.63 16.08
CA GLY A 75 3.20 -12.91 15.76
C GLY A 75 3.39 -13.07 14.25
N PRO A 76 3.99 -14.17 13.76
CA PRO A 76 4.22 -14.33 12.34
C PRO A 76 2.89 -14.36 11.58
N VAL A 77 2.85 -13.66 10.44
CA VAL A 77 1.79 -13.81 9.45
C VAL A 77 1.99 -15.13 8.71
N VAL A 78 0.90 -15.88 8.58
CA VAL A 78 0.83 -17.23 8.03
C VAL A 78 -0.33 -17.25 7.05
N PRO A 79 -0.09 -16.92 5.77
CA PRO A 79 -1.13 -16.97 4.75
C PRO A 79 -1.84 -18.32 4.69
N SER A 80 -3.13 -18.26 4.37
CA SER A 80 -4.03 -19.42 4.34
C SER A 80 -3.45 -20.59 3.54
N GLY A 81 -3.42 -21.77 4.15
CA GLY A 81 -2.82 -22.99 3.57
C GLY A 81 -1.36 -23.22 3.95
N LEU A 82 -0.70 -22.28 4.61
CA LEU A 82 0.65 -22.45 5.15
C LEU A 82 0.62 -22.77 6.66
N SER A 83 1.73 -23.31 7.17
CA SER A 83 1.94 -23.55 8.60
C SER A 83 3.35 -23.16 9.01
N THR A 84 3.51 -22.63 10.23
CA THR A 84 4.84 -22.35 10.81
C THR A 84 5.66 -23.60 11.12
N SER A 85 5.04 -24.78 11.09
CA SER A 85 5.72 -26.08 11.18
C SER A 85 6.39 -26.50 9.87
N ASP A 86 6.01 -25.89 8.74
CA ASP A 86 6.49 -26.29 7.42
C ASP A 86 7.89 -25.74 7.14
N ASP A 87 8.69 -26.54 6.45
CA ASP A 87 9.98 -26.09 5.92
C ASP A 87 9.79 -25.32 4.59
N TYR A 88 10.87 -24.68 4.14
CA TYR A 88 10.90 -23.96 2.87
C TYR A 88 10.35 -24.78 1.69
N ARG A 89 10.73 -26.06 1.60
CA ARG A 89 10.32 -26.93 0.49
C ARG A 89 8.82 -27.16 0.48
N THR A 90 8.23 -27.35 1.66
CA THR A 90 6.81 -27.57 1.83
C THR A 90 6.04 -26.29 1.55
N VAL A 91 6.44 -25.15 2.13
CA VAL A 91 5.86 -23.84 1.82
C VAL A 91 5.91 -23.57 0.32
N TYR A 92 7.08 -23.70 -0.31
CA TYR A 92 7.24 -23.48 -1.74
C TYR A 92 6.28 -24.31 -2.58
N LYS A 93 6.17 -25.62 -2.33
CA LYS A 93 5.29 -26.52 -3.12
C LYS A 93 3.82 -26.21 -2.92
N THR A 94 3.40 -25.88 -1.70
CA THR A 94 2.03 -25.49 -1.40
C THR A 94 1.69 -24.16 -2.07
N SER A 95 2.55 -23.16 -1.93
CA SER A 95 2.43 -21.85 -2.57
C SER A 95 2.41 -21.95 -4.09
N GLU A 96 3.25 -22.79 -4.68
CA GLU A 96 3.27 -23.01 -6.13
C GLU A 96 1.92 -23.53 -6.65
N ARG A 97 1.21 -24.37 -5.87
CA ARG A 97 -0.14 -24.83 -6.23
C ARG A 97 -1.16 -23.71 -6.09
N ILE A 98 -1.19 -23.04 -4.95
CA ILE A 98 -2.11 -21.92 -4.68
C ILE A 98 -1.98 -20.85 -5.78
N VAL A 99 -0.75 -20.41 -6.07
CA VAL A 99 -0.50 -19.39 -7.09
C VAL A 99 -0.87 -19.86 -8.50
N ARG A 100 -0.67 -21.14 -8.83
CA ARG A 100 -1.13 -21.67 -10.12
C ARG A 100 -2.65 -21.65 -10.24
N GLU A 101 -3.39 -21.95 -9.16
CA GLU A 101 -4.84 -21.87 -9.19
C GLU A 101 -5.28 -20.39 -9.28
N PHE A 102 -4.69 -19.44 -8.54
CA PHE A 102 -4.97 -18.00 -8.75
C PHE A 102 -4.82 -17.58 -10.23
N ARG A 103 -3.74 -18.03 -10.89
CA ARG A 103 -3.54 -17.75 -12.31
C ARG A 103 -4.58 -18.43 -13.19
N LYS A 104 -4.87 -19.71 -12.93
CA LYS A 104 -5.71 -20.56 -13.78
C LYS A 104 -7.19 -20.20 -13.66
N ASP A 105 -7.66 -20.07 -12.44
CA ASP A 105 -9.07 -19.94 -12.12
C ASP A 105 -9.50 -18.48 -12.17
N LEU A 106 -8.66 -17.55 -11.69
CA LEU A 106 -8.98 -16.13 -11.68
C LEU A 106 -8.42 -15.38 -12.90
N GLY A 107 -7.22 -15.75 -13.36
CA GLY A 107 -6.45 -14.93 -14.31
C GLY A 107 -5.52 -13.93 -13.62
N ALA A 108 -5.38 -14.03 -12.29
CA ALA A 108 -4.52 -13.12 -11.53
C ALA A 108 -3.04 -13.31 -11.88
N ASP A 109 -2.33 -12.20 -12.05
CA ASP A 109 -0.89 -12.14 -12.35
C ASP A 109 -0.07 -11.45 -11.24
N THR A 110 -0.75 -11.07 -10.15
CA THR A 110 -0.21 -10.38 -8.99
C THR A 110 -0.76 -10.99 -7.71
N VAL A 111 0.08 -11.16 -6.69
CA VAL A 111 -0.35 -11.51 -5.33
C VAL A 111 0.19 -10.47 -4.34
N ARG A 112 -0.68 -9.94 -3.48
CA ARG A 112 -0.28 -9.11 -2.36
C ARG A 112 -0.18 -9.97 -1.10
N LEU A 113 0.98 -9.96 -0.46
CA LEU A 113 1.36 -10.80 0.67
C LEU A 113 1.72 -9.95 1.88
N PRO A 114 1.22 -10.32 3.08
CA PRO A 114 1.56 -9.62 4.31
C PRO A 114 2.99 -9.93 4.75
N VAL A 115 3.64 -8.94 5.33
CA VAL A 115 4.90 -9.07 6.07
C VAL A 115 4.81 -8.31 7.39
N ASN A 116 5.53 -8.77 8.41
CA ASN A 116 5.70 -8.04 9.66
C ASN A 116 7.05 -8.42 10.32
N PRO A 117 7.51 -7.66 11.33
CA PRO A 117 8.76 -7.96 12.03
C PRO A 117 8.79 -9.32 12.75
N TYR A 118 7.64 -9.90 13.06
CA TYR A 118 7.55 -11.25 13.64
C TYR A 118 7.77 -12.37 12.60
N SER A 119 7.65 -12.05 11.31
CA SER A 119 7.81 -13.01 10.22
C SER A 119 9.19 -12.95 9.58
N VAL A 120 9.65 -11.75 9.26
CA VAL A 120 10.87 -11.53 8.46
C VAL A 120 12.10 -11.51 9.36
N GLY A 121 13.17 -12.17 8.93
CA GLY A 121 14.40 -12.28 9.73
C GLY A 121 14.32 -13.26 10.90
N THR A 122 13.17 -13.92 11.10
CA THR A 122 12.96 -14.93 12.15
C THR A 122 13.14 -16.35 11.62
N THR A 123 12.97 -17.37 12.47
CA THR A 123 12.96 -18.77 12.02
C THR A 123 11.89 -19.00 10.94
N TRP A 124 10.70 -18.40 11.10
CA TRP A 124 9.63 -18.52 10.12
C TRP A 124 10.03 -17.97 8.74
N TRP A 125 10.82 -16.90 8.70
CA TRP A 125 11.33 -16.32 7.45
C TRP A 125 12.05 -17.34 6.56
N THR A 126 12.75 -18.31 7.17
CA THR A 126 13.48 -19.33 6.42
C THR A 126 12.54 -20.17 5.55
N SER A 127 11.30 -20.36 5.98
CA SER A 127 10.25 -21.05 5.24
C SER A 127 9.38 -20.09 4.42
N TYR A 128 8.98 -18.95 4.99
CA TYR A 128 8.01 -18.04 4.37
C TYR A 128 8.47 -17.47 3.02
N LYS A 129 9.78 -17.27 2.83
CA LYS A 129 10.34 -16.92 1.51
C LYS A 129 9.94 -17.89 0.40
N GLY A 130 9.68 -19.16 0.71
CA GLY A 130 9.20 -20.14 -0.24
C GLY A 130 7.88 -19.71 -0.92
N ALA A 131 7.03 -18.95 -0.24
CA ALA A 131 5.79 -18.43 -0.83
C ALA A 131 6.04 -17.35 -1.87
N ILE A 132 6.95 -16.43 -1.55
CA ILE A 132 7.36 -15.33 -2.44
C ILE A 132 8.09 -15.93 -3.65
N ASP A 133 9.08 -16.80 -3.42
CA ASP A 133 9.86 -17.46 -4.46
C ASP A 133 8.96 -18.28 -5.40
N ALA A 134 8.00 -19.04 -4.86
CA ALA A 134 7.07 -19.81 -5.66
C ALA A 134 6.22 -18.91 -6.56
N ALA A 135 5.68 -17.81 -6.04
CA ALA A 135 4.91 -16.86 -6.84
C ALA A 135 5.77 -16.28 -7.99
N ARG A 136 6.99 -15.85 -7.67
CA ARG A 136 7.93 -15.29 -8.63
C ARG A 136 8.35 -16.29 -9.71
N HIS A 137 8.64 -17.54 -9.35
CA HIS A 137 8.95 -18.60 -10.31
C HIS A 137 7.77 -18.99 -11.20
N GLN A 138 6.52 -18.73 -10.77
CA GLN A 138 5.33 -18.87 -11.62
C GLN A 138 5.05 -17.62 -12.48
N GLY A 139 5.94 -16.61 -12.46
CA GLY A 139 5.80 -15.37 -13.21
C GLY A 139 4.83 -14.36 -12.61
N VAL A 140 4.35 -14.60 -11.38
CA VAL A 140 3.37 -13.74 -10.69
C VAL A 140 4.09 -12.63 -9.93
N LYS A 141 3.67 -11.37 -10.11
CA LYS A 141 4.19 -10.22 -9.37
C LYS A 141 3.83 -10.35 -7.90
N VAL A 142 4.72 -9.96 -7.00
CA VAL A 142 4.47 -10.01 -5.55
C VAL A 142 4.54 -8.61 -4.97
N VAL A 143 3.47 -8.14 -4.34
CA VAL A 143 3.48 -6.92 -3.53
C VAL A 143 3.62 -7.32 -2.07
N LEU A 144 4.69 -6.88 -1.41
CA LEU A 144 4.93 -7.12 0.02
C LEU A 144 4.49 -5.90 0.82
N GLY A 145 3.42 -6.04 1.62
CA GLY A 145 2.90 -4.97 2.47
C GLY A 145 3.13 -5.23 3.95
N TYR A 146 3.52 -4.20 4.70
CA TYR A 146 3.65 -4.31 6.16
C TYR A 146 2.30 -4.18 6.86
N TRP A 147 1.93 -5.14 7.70
CA TRP A 147 0.83 -5.01 8.66
C TRP A 147 1.37 -4.84 10.07
N GLU A 148 0.75 -3.93 10.81
CA GLU A 148 0.95 -3.76 12.25
C GLU A 148 0.40 -4.93 13.07
N GLY A 149 0.64 -4.88 14.37
CA GLY A 149 0.18 -5.87 15.34
C GLY A 149 -1.34 -5.88 15.55
N SER A 150 -1.79 -6.72 16.48
CA SER A 150 -3.20 -6.80 16.88
C SER A 150 -3.52 -5.94 18.10
N ASP A 151 -4.81 -5.77 18.38
CA ASP A 151 -5.33 -5.14 19.59
C ASP A 151 -4.86 -3.69 19.78
N ALA A 152 -4.09 -3.40 20.84
CA ALA A 152 -3.59 -2.06 21.13
C ALA A 152 -2.56 -1.55 20.10
N SER A 153 -1.97 -2.46 19.31
CA SER A 153 -1.05 -2.16 18.21
C SER A 153 -1.75 -1.95 16.87
N LYS A 154 -3.07 -2.17 16.79
CA LYS A 154 -3.84 -1.86 15.58
C LYS A 154 -4.28 -0.39 15.60
N ASP A 155 -3.30 0.52 15.56
CA ASP A 155 -3.51 1.97 15.70
C ASP A 155 -3.16 2.76 14.43
N GLY A 156 -2.86 2.07 13.34
CA GLY A 156 -2.49 2.62 12.05
C GLY A 156 -1.10 3.23 12.06
N LYS A 157 -0.18 2.68 12.87
CA LYS A 157 1.23 3.13 12.93
C LYS A 157 2.26 2.01 12.86
N VAL A 158 3.49 2.39 12.55
CA VAL A 158 4.64 1.51 12.71
C VAL A 158 4.87 1.24 14.21
N ASP A 159 4.63 0.00 14.65
CA ASP A 159 4.73 -0.43 16.05
C ASP A 159 6.11 -0.19 16.68
N ASP A 160 7.15 -0.67 16.00
CA ASP A 160 8.55 -0.54 16.40
C ASP A 160 9.38 -0.12 15.17
N PRO A 161 9.77 1.16 15.07
CA PRO A 161 10.54 1.65 13.93
C PRO A 161 11.87 0.92 13.69
N ALA A 162 12.52 0.41 14.74
CA ALA A 162 13.78 -0.32 14.61
C ALA A 162 13.55 -1.73 14.05
N ALA A 163 12.54 -2.45 14.57
CA ALA A 163 12.17 -3.78 14.08
C ALA A 163 11.61 -3.71 12.64
N TRP A 164 10.80 -2.70 12.34
CA TRP A 164 10.29 -2.40 11.00
C TRP A 164 11.42 -2.10 10.01
N THR A 165 12.43 -1.30 10.42
CA THR A 165 13.62 -1.05 9.60
C THR A 165 14.41 -2.34 9.35
N ALA A 166 14.60 -3.20 10.36
CA ALA A 166 15.32 -4.46 10.20
C ALA A 166 14.61 -5.45 9.26
N MET A 167 13.27 -5.50 9.32
CA MET A 167 12.44 -6.25 8.37
C MET A 167 12.68 -5.75 6.94
N TRP A 168 12.55 -4.45 6.69
CA TRP A 168 12.71 -3.91 5.35
C TRP A 168 14.14 -4.01 4.82
N ASP A 169 15.15 -3.83 5.67
CA ASP A 169 16.55 -4.10 5.33
C ASP A 169 16.72 -5.56 4.85
N THR A 170 16.05 -6.51 5.50
CA THR A 170 16.06 -7.93 5.10
C THR A 170 15.35 -8.16 3.77
N LEU A 171 14.12 -7.64 3.60
CA LEU A 171 13.31 -7.84 2.39
C LEU A 171 13.95 -7.22 1.16
N THR A 172 14.35 -5.95 1.26
CA THR A 172 14.97 -5.23 0.14
C THR A 172 16.33 -5.82 -0.23
N SER A 173 17.14 -6.23 0.76
CA SER A 173 18.39 -6.95 0.47
C SER A 173 18.13 -8.27 -0.25
N THR A 174 17.12 -9.03 0.17
CA THR A 174 16.78 -10.34 -0.42
C THR A 174 16.27 -10.20 -1.86
N TYR A 175 15.36 -9.26 -2.13
CA TYR A 175 14.62 -9.19 -3.40
C TYR A 175 14.97 -8.00 -4.30
N ARG A 176 15.98 -7.20 -3.98
CA ARG A 176 16.41 -6.08 -4.87
C ARG A 176 16.67 -6.52 -6.31
N GLY A 177 17.16 -7.74 -6.52
CA GLY A 177 17.47 -8.28 -7.85
C GLY A 177 16.27 -8.84 -8.63
N ASP A 178 15.11 -9.02 -8.01
CA ASP A 178 13.92 -9.56 -8.68
C ASP A 178 12.96 -8.43 -9.05
N ALA A 179 12.90 -8.08 -10.33
CA ALA A 179 12.08 -6.97 -10.82
C ALA A 179 10.56 -7.13 -10.59
N GLY A 180 10.06 -8.34 -10.29
CA GLY A 180 8.63 -8.57 -10.03
C GLY A 180 8.24 -8.61 -8.55
N VAL A 181 9.13 -8.22 -7.63
CA VAL A 181 8.79 -7.98 -6.22
C VAL A 181 8.65 -6.49 -5.96
N TYR A 182 7.52 -6.07 -5.41
CA TYR A 182 7.19 -4.69 -5.07
C TYR A 182 7.06 -4.56 -3.56
N PHE A 183 7.23 -3.34 -3.05
CA PHE A 183 7.30 -3.06 -1.62
C PHE A 183 6.32 -1.96 -1.24
N GLU A 184 5.52 -2.20 -0.22
CA GLU A 184 4.56 -1.26 0.35
C GLU A 184 4.91 -1.01 1.82
N PRO A 185 5.41 0.18 2.18
CA PRO A 185 5.98 0.44 3.51
C PRO A 185 5.05 0.17 4.68
N MET A 186 3.74 0.35 4.47
CA MET A 186 2.71 0.13 5.50
C MET A 186 1.31 0.03 4.91
N ASN A 187 0.54 -0.97 5.36
CA ASN A 187 -0.88 -1.09 5.19
C ASN A 187 -1.63 -0.06 6.06
N GLU A 188 -2.63 0.62 5.49
CA GLU A 188 -3.61 1.48 6.20
C GLU A 188 -3.02 2.40 7.29
N PRO A 189 -2.31 3.49 6.91
CA PRO A 189 -1.66 4.41 7.85
C PRO A 189 -2.63 5.40 8.55
N PHE A 190 -3.79 4.93 9.02
CA PHE A 190 -4.88 5.77 9.55
C PHE A 190 -4.53 6.46 10.86
N GLY A 191 -3.49 6.00 11.56
CA GLY A 191 -2.99 6.58 12.79
C GLY A 191 -2.15 7.84 12.58
N TYR A 192 -1.71 8.11 11.36
CA TYR A 192 -0.89 9.27 11.01
C TYR A 192 -1.75 10.42 10.50
N ALA A 193 -1.37 11.65 10.85
CA ALA A 193 -1.80 12.80 10.07
C ALA A 193 -1.21 12.71 8.65
N PRO A 194 -1.89 13.22 7.60
CA PRO A 194 -1.42 13.10 6.22
C PRO A 194 0.05 13.50 5.99
N ALA A 195 0.48 14.62 6.58
CA ALA A 195 1.85 15.10 6.44
C ALA A 195 2.88 14.17 7.11
N ASP A 196 2.54 13.59 8.26
CA ASP A 196 3.41 12.67 8.99
C ASP A 196 3.56 11.36 8.23
N TRP A 197 2.46 10.84 7.66
CA TRP A 197 2.51 9.65 6.80
C TRP A 197 3.38 9.88 5.56
N ILE A 198 3.18 11.00 4.85
CA ILE A 198 3.98 11.35 3.67
C ILE A 198 5.46 11.42 4.03
N GLN A 199 5.80 11.94 5.21
CA GLN A 199 7.19 11.97 5.69
C GLN A 199 7.74 10.56 5.93
N VAL A 200 7.00 9.70 6.64
CA VAL A 200 7.40 8.29 6.87
C VAL A 200 7.63 7.54 5.55
N ALA A 201 6.71 7.69 4.59
CA ALA A 201 6.84 7.09 3.27
C ALA A 201 8.03 7.66 2.49
N THR A 202 8.26 8.97 2.55
CA THR A 202 9.41 9.62 1.90
C THR A 202 10.72 9.10 2.46
N ASP A 203 10.86 9.01 3.78
CA ASP A 203 12.06 8.50 4.44
C ASP A 203 12.34 7.04 4.06
N TRP A 204 11.30 6.20 3.95
CA TRP A 204 11.43 4.82 3.47
C TRP A 204 11.93 4.80 2.02
N VAL A 205 11.26 5.55 1.13
CA VAL A 205 11.59 5.57 -0.29
C VAL A 205 13.03 6.05 -0.50
N ASP A 206 13.44 7.15 0.14
CA ASP A 206 14.79 7.68 0.01
C ASP A 206 15.85 6.69 0.53
N ARG A 207 15.60 6.04 1.67
CA ARG A 207 16.51 5.03 2.22
C ARG A 207 16.74 3.87 1.24
N TYR A 208 15.67 3.29 0.70
CA TYR A 208 15.79 2.05 -0.09
C TYR A 208 16.12 2.31 -1.56
N THR A 209 15.75 3.47 -2.09
CA THR A 209 16.22 3.89 -3.43
C THR A 209 17.72 4.17 -3.44
N ALA A 210 18.26 4.79 -2.37
CA ALA A 210 19.71 4.91 -2.18
C ALA A 210 20.43 3.54 -2.09
N ARG A 211 19.69 2.46 -1.83
CA ARG A 211 20.17 1.06 -1.76
C ARG A 211 19.82 0.25 -3.01
N GLY A 212 19.34 0.90 -4.07
CA GLY A 212 19.14 0.30 -5.38
C GLY A 212 17.75 -0.31 -5.59
N ILE A 213 16.75 -0.01 -4.76
CA ILE A 213 15.35 -0.31 -5.08
C ILE A 213 14.82 0.77 -6.02
N PRO A 214 14.40 0.43 -7.26
CA PRO A 214 13.76 1.37 -8.15
C PRO A 214 12.46 1.94 -7.57
N ARG A 215 12.16 3.22 -7.83
CA ARG A 215 10.95 3.88 -7.31
C ARG A 215 9.67 3.26 -7.87
N ASP A 216 9.72 2.77 -9.11
CA ASP A 216 8.66 2.01 -9.78
C ASP A 216 8.50 0.57 -9.27
N ARG A 217 9.17 0.23 -8.15
CA ARG A 217 8.92 -0.99 -7.38
C ARG A 217 8.35 -0.72 -5.99
N VAL A 218 7.90 0.52 -5.75
CA VAL A 218 7.34 0.94 -4.46
C VAL A 218 5.88 1.34 -4.63
N PHE A 219 5.04 0.82 -3.74
CA PHE A 219 3.65 1.21 -3.54
C PHE A 219 3.61 2.07 -2.29
N VAL A 220 3.09 3.29 -2.38
CA VAL A 220 2.88 4.13 -1.21
C VAL A 220 1.39 4.21 -0.95
N SER A 221 0.96 3.68 0.20
CA SER A 221 -0.44 3.75 0.61
C SER A 221 -0.91 5.19 0.69
N GLY A 222 -2.17 5.41 0.33
CA GLY A 222 -2.91 6.62 0.63
C GLY A 222 -2.99 6.91 2.13
N THR A 223 -3.56 8.06 2.46
CA THR A 223 -3.82 8.46 3.85
C THR A 223 -5.07 7.77 4.41
N GLY A 224 -5.31 7.90 5.72
CA GLY A 224 -6.46 7.29 6.36
C GLY A 224 -6.36 5.77 6.33
N TYR A 225 -7.48 5.08 6.14
CA TYR A 225 -7.51 3.61 5.96
C TYR A 225 -7.04 3.21 4.56
N ASN A 226 -5.96 3.82 4.08
CA ASN A 226 -5.53 3.79 2.69
C ASN A 226 -6.64 4.30 1.73
N ASP A 227 -7.55 5.15 2.21
CA ASP A 227 -8.80 5.45 1.52
C ASP A 227 -8.71 6.69 0.61
N HIS A 228 -7.70 7.56 0.79
CA HIS A 228 -7.49 8.78 -0.03
C HIS A 228 -6.06 8.86 -0.56
N VAL A 229 -5.90 9.08 -1.87
CA VAL A 229 -4.60 9.08 -2.55
C VAL A 229 -4.08 10.45 -2.98
N ASP A 230 -4.94 11.47 -2.97
CA ASP A 230 -4.68 12.82 -3.47
C ASP A 230 -3.44 13.48 -2.82
N ALA A 231 -3.33 13.44 -1.49
CA ALA A 231 -2.22 14.05 -0.77
C ALA A 231 -0.87 13.37 -1.08
N VAL A 232 -0.88 12.04 -1.21
CA VAL A 232 0.30 11.23 -1.56
C VAL A 232 0.70 11.49 -3.03
N CYS A 233 -0.28 11.59 -3.92
CA CYS A 233 -0.13 12.03 -5.32
C CYS A 233 0.48 13.41 -5.48
N ALA A 234 0.06 14.37 -4.66
CA ALA A 234 0.57 15.73 -4.72
C ALA A 234 2.00 15.88 -4.18
N ALA A 235 2.53 14.90 -3.43
CA ALA A 235 3.85 14.97 -2.79
C ALA A 235 4.99 14.73 -3.81
N PRO A 236 5.80 15.77 -4.17
CA PRO A 236 6.84 15.59 -5.18
C PRO A 236 7.94 14.62 -4.77
N ALA A 237 8.19 14.49 -3.46
CA ALA A 237 9.15 13.54 -2.88
C ALA A 237 8.75 12.08 -3.11
N LEU A 238 7.49 11.81 -3.46
CA LEU A 238 6.93 10.48 -3.75
C LEU A 238 6.68 10.27 -5.24
N ALA A 239 7.09 11.19 -6.12
CA ALA A 239 6.96 11.01 -7.57
C ALA A 239 7.70 9.75 -8.06
N GLY A 240 7.13 9.03 -9.01
CA GLY A 240 7.72 7.80 -9.57
C GLY A 240 7.51 6.53 -8.75
N THR A 241 6.72 6.58 -7.67
CA THR A 241 6.17 5.38 -7.01
C THR A 241 4.74 5.12 -7.46
N TYR A 242 4.28 3.87 -7.35
CA TYR A 242 2.84 3.59 -7.34
C TYR A 242 2.20 4.16 -6.07
N VAL A 243 0.90 4.37 -6.11
CA VAL A 243 0.08 4.72 -4.95
C VAL A 243 -0.96 3.63 -4.77
N SER A 244 -1.09 3.11 -3.57
CA SER A 244 -2.12 2.13 -3.22
C SER A 244 -3.37 2.83 -2.68
N GLN A 245 -4.53 2.21 -2.90
CA GLN A 245 -5.81 2.67 -2.39
C GLN A 245 -6.66 1.47 -1.97
N HIS A 246 -7.37 1.61 -0.86
CA HIS A 246 -8.43 0.71 -0.44
C HIS A 246 -9.81 1.31 -0.69
N PHE A 247 -10.79 0.48 -1.04
CA PHE A 247 -12.19 0.90 -1.12
C PHE A 247 -13.13 -0.28 -0.89
N TYR A 248 -14.07 -0.17 0.04
CA TYR A 248 -14.90 -1.30 0.45
C TYR A 248 -16.40 -1.00 0.49
N GLY A 249 -17.21 -1.98 0.06
CA GLY A 249 -18.67 -1.84 0.01
C GLY A 249 -19.33 -1.70 1.37
N PHE A 250 -18.66 -2.10 2.46
CA PHE A 250 -19.17 -1.92 3.83
C PHE A 250 -18.94 -0.52 4.40
N TRP A 251 -18.23 0.37 3.69
CA TRP A 251 -18.00 1.76 4.13
C TRP A 251 -19.24 2.65 4.01
N GLY A 252 -20.27 2.19 3.29
CA GLY A 252 -21.46 2.96 3.06
C GLY A 252 -22.60 2.13 2.48
N THR A 253 -23.71 2.82 2.23
CA THR A 253 -24.84 2.26 1.48
C THR A 253 -25.25 3.29 0.44
N HIS A 254 -24.99 2.97 -0.82
CA HIS A 254 -25.17 3.88 -1.92
C HIS A 254 -25.80 3.17 -3.12
N ASP A 255 -26.44 3.96 -3.98
CA ASP A 255 -26.68 3.56 -5.37
C ASP A 255 -25.40 3.76 -6.20
N ASP A 256 -25.44 3.39 -7.47
CA ASP A 256 -24.28 3.43 -8.37
C ASP A 256 -23.68 4.85 -8.46
N ALA A 257 -24.52 5.88 -8.53
CA ALA A 257 -24.07 7.27 -8.60
C ALA A 257 -23.41 7.74 -7.29
N GLY A 258 -23.94 7.34 -6.14
CA GLY A 258 -23.35 7.62 -4.85
C GLY A 258 -22.00 6.91 -4.67
N TRP A 259 -21.90 5.64 -5.06
CA TRP A 259 -20.62 4.90 -5.04
C TRP A 259 -19.58 5.52 -5.96
N ALA A 260 -19.99 5.95 -7.15
CA ALA A 260 -19.08 6.60 -8.09
C ALA A 260 -18.57 7.94 -7.53
N ALA A 261 -19.46 8.76 -6.97
CA ALA A 261 -19.09 10.04 -6.37
C ALA A 261 -18.14 9.86 -5.17
N ASP A 262 -18.40 8.88 -4.30
CA ASP A 262 -17.53 8.59 -3.15
C ASP A 262 -16.14 8.13 -3.62
N PHE A 263 -16.07 7.17 -4.54
CA PHE A 263 -14.79 6.66 -5.03
C PHE A 263 -13.97 7.73 -5.76
N GLU A 264 -14.61 8.49 -6.65
CA GLU A 264 -13.94 9.57 -7.41
C GLU A 264 -13.46 10.71 -6.51
N SER A 265 -14.17 11.00 -5.40
CA SER A 265 -13.72 12.01 -4.44
C SER A 265 -12.39 11.66 -3.76
N ARG A 266 -12.01 10.38 -3.79
CA ARG A 266 -10.82 9.82 -3.13
C ARG A 266 -9.65 9.54 -4.08
N LEU A 267 -9.93 9.36 -5.37
CA LEU A 267 -9.00 8.88 -6.41
C LEU A 267 -8.03 9.95 -6.94
N GLY A 268 -8.23 11.23 -6.58
CA GLY A 268 -7.41 12.34 -7.07
C GLY A 268 -7.66 12.66 -8.54
N ASP A 269 -6.76 13.42 -9.18
CA ASP A 269 -6.85 13.73 -10.61
C ASP A 269 -6.34 12.58 -11.51
N GLN A 270 -6.45 12.74 -12.83
CA GLN A 270 -6.01 11.70 -13.78
C GLN A 270 -4.50 11.39 -13.69
N ALA A 271 -3.68 12.36 -13.29
CA ALA A 271 -2.25 12.11 -13.09
C ALA A 271 -1.99 11.22 -11.86
N CYS A 272 -2.83 11.34 -10.83
CA CYS A 272 -2.87 10.40 -9.72
C CYS A 272 -3.32 9.00 -10.19
N SER A 273 -4.44 8.91 -10.94
CA SER A 273 -4.93 7.62 -11.47
C SER A 273 -3.88 6.85 -12.28
N ALA A 274 -3.03 7.55 -13.06
CA ALA A 274 -1.96 6.95 -13.86
C ALA A 274 -0.84 6.26 -13.05
N ARG A 275 -0.89 6.31 -11.71
CA ARG A 275 0.00 5.55 -10.82
C ARG A 275 -0.74 4.84 -9.69
N THR A 276 -2.08 4.83 -9.70
CA THR A 276 -2.88 4.25 -8.61
C THR A 276 -3.23 2.80 -8.89
N VAL A 277 -3.02 1.96 -7.87
CA VAL A 277 -3.50 0.58 -7.81
C VAL A 277 -4.51 0.50 -6.67
N LEU A 278 -5.74 0.07 -6.98
CA LEU A 278 -6.74 -0.29 -5.97
C LEU A 278 -6.33 -1.65 -5.40
N ASP A 279 -5.46 -1.64 -4.39
CA ASP A 279 -4.75 -2.83 -3.91
C ASP A 279 -5.49 -3.60 -2.81
N GLU A 280 -6.59 -3.03 -2.32
CA GLU A 280 -7.68 -3.77 -1.70
C GLU A 280 -9.05 -3.18 -2.05
N PHE A 281 -9.98 -4.07 -2.40
CA PHE A 281 -11.40 -3.77 -2.46
C PHE A 281 -12.16 -5.07 -2.39
N GLY A 282 -13.40 -5.04 -1.90
CA GLY A 282 -14.10 -6.29 -1.68
C GLY A 282 -15.57 -6.16 -1.34
N VAL A 283 -16.27 -7.27 -1.60
CA VAL A 283 -17.66 -7.57 -1.22
C VAL A 283 -17.77 -9.04 -0.83
N PRO A 284 -18.80 -9.48 -0.08
CA PRO A 284 -18.91 -10.88 0.33
C PRO A 284 -19.13 -11.88 -0.83
N MET A 285 -18.11 -12.67 -1.19
CA MET A 285 -18.17 -13.62 -2.30
C MET A 285 -18.86 -14.95 -1.96
N THR A 286 -18.83 -15.41 -0.71
CA THR A 286 -19.36 -16.75 -0.33
C THR A 286 -20.86 -16.78 0.00
N THR A 287 -21.58 -15.67 -0.23
CA THR A 287 -22.97 -15.48 0.21
C THR A 287 -24.02 -15.84 -0.85
N GLY A 288 -23.58 -16.17 -2.07
CA GLY A 288 -24.45 -16.49 -3.20
C GLY A 288 -25.06 -15.27 -3.91
N ILE A 289 -24.59 -14.06 -3.62
CA ILE A 289 -24.97 -12.84 -4.36
C ILE A 289 -24.57 -12.99 -5.84
N ASP A 290 -25.50 -12.69 -6.75
CA ASP A 290 -25.24 -12.56 -8.18
C ASP A 290 -24.91 -11.10 -8.54
N TYR A 291 -23.63 -10.82 -8.71
CA TYR A 291 -23.08 -9.51 -9.06
C TYR A 291 -23.34 -9.09 -10.50
N ARG A 292 -23.84 -9.99 -11.37
CA ARG A 292 -24.35 -9.61 -12.70
C ARG A 292 -25.82 -9.18 -12.67
N GLY A 293 -26.51 -9.46 -11.56
CA GLY A 293 -27.92 -9.19 -11.36
C GLY A 293 -28.24 -7.72 -11.10
N SER A 294 -29.51 -7.45 -10.79
CA SER A 294 -29.98 -6.10 -10.44
C SER A 294 -29.73 -5.80 -8.97
N ALA A 295 -29.18 -4.61 -8.66
CA ALA A 295 -29.12 -4.04 -7.30
C ALA A 295 -30.50 -3.56 -6.77
N THR A 296 -31.57 -4.31 -7.04
CA THR A 296 -32.95 -4.01 -6.58
C THR A 296 -33.71 -5.30 -6.27
N THR A 297 -33.02 -6.31 -5.78
CA THR A 297 -33.60 -7.59 -5.37
C THR A 297 -34.50 -7.47 -4.15
N GLY A 298 -34.40 -6.36 -3.40
CA GLY A 298 -35.13 -6.13 -2.14
C GLY A 298 -34.36 -6.58 -0.91
N ASN A 299 -33.14 -7.11 -1.09
CA ASN A 299 -32.17 -7.32 -0.02
C ASN A 299 -31.16 -6.17 -0.05
N ALA A 300 -31.24 -5.26 0.91
CA ALA A 300 -30.43 -4.03 0.92
C ALA A 300 -28.92 -4.29 0.92
N ASP A 301 -28.45 -5.31 1.65
CA ASP A 301 -27.01 -5.62 1.74
C ASP A 301 -26.50 -6.21 0.42
N ALA A 302 -27.28 -7.08 -0.20
CA ALA A 302 -26.98 -7.64 -1.52
C ALA A 302 -27.03 -6.54 -2.59
N ASP A 303 -28.07 -5.72 -2.58
CA ASP A 303 -28.26 -4.62 -3.53
C ASP A 303 -27.11 -3.62 -3.45
N ASN A 304 -26.68 -3.26 -2.23
CA ASN A 304 -25.52 -2.40 -2.01
C ASN A 304 -24.22 -3.03 -2.54
N SER A 305 -24.00 -4.32 -2.28
CA SER A 305 -22.80 -5.03 -2.75
C SER A 305 -22.76 -5.15 -4.28
N VAL A 306 -23.92 -5.34 -4.92
CA VAL A 306 -24.05 -5.36 -6.38
C VAL A 306 -23.73 -3.98 -6.97
N ALA A 307 -24.39 -2.93 -6.46
CA ALA A 307 -24.16 -1.54 -6.89
C ALA A 307 -22.68 -1.14 -6.73
N PHE A 308 -22.08 -1.46 -5.58
CA PHE A 308 -20.67 -1.21 -5.30
C PHE A 308 -19.76 -1.89 -6.32
N LEU A 309 -19.87 -3.22 -6.49
CA LEU A 309 -18.90 -3.95 -7.30
C LEU A 309 -19.03 -3.58 -8.79
N GLN A 310 -20.25 -3.39 -9.30
CA GLN A 310 -20.48 -2.92 -10.67
C GLN A 310 -19.86 -1.54 -10.91
N THR A 311 -20.03 -0.62 -9.97
CA THR A 311 -19.51 0.75 -10.05
C THR A 311 -17.99 0.77 -9.99
N VAL A 312 -17.40 0.15 -8.98
CA VAL A 312 -15.93 0.18 -8.75
C VAL A 312 -15.18 -0.49 -9.89
N THR A 313 -15.67 -1.64 -10.39
CA THR A 313 -15.01 -2.33 -11.51
C THR A 313 -15.13 -1.56 -12.83
N THR A 314 -16.19 -0.77 -13.01
CA THR A 314 -16.30 0.18 -14.14
C THR A 314 -15.26 1.28 -14.02
N ILE A 315 -15.17 1.94 -12.86
CA ILE A 315 -14.23 3.05 -12.64
C ILE A 315 -12.78 2.57 -12.77
N VAL A 316 -12.42 1.42 -12.19
CA VAL A 316 -11.08 0.82 -12.34
C VAL A 316 -10.70 0.71 -13.82
N ARG A 317 -11.62 0.20 -14.64
CA ARG A 317 -11.39 0.02 -16.08
C ARG A 317 -11.28 1.36 -16.81
N GLU A 318 -12.21 2.28 -16.58
CA GLU A 318 -12.28 3.57 -17.27
C GLU A 318 -11.12 4.51 -16.88
N ARG A 319 -10.66 4.43 -15.63
CA ARG A 319 -9.54 5.22 -15.12
C ARG A 319 -8.18 4.57 -15.31
N HIS A 320 -8.13 3.36 -15.88
CA HIS A 320 -6.91 2.60 -16.11
C HIS A 320 -6.13 2.35 -14.81
N LEU A 321 -6.83 1.92 -13.76
CA LEU A 321 -6.21 1.55 -12.48
C LEU A 321 -5.74 0.09 -12.51
N GLY A 322 -4.76 -0.22 -11.65
CA GLY A 322 -4.54 -1.61 -11.23
C GLY A 322 -5.57 -2.03 -10.20
N ALA A 323 -5.84 -3.33 -10.08
CA ALA A 323 -6.81 -3.86 -9.12
C ALA A 323 -6.35 -5.18 -8.50
N VAL A 324 -6.23 -5.19 -7.18
CA VAL A 324 -5.91 -6.36 -6.35
C VAL A 324 -7.06 -6.59 -5.37
N TYR A 325 -7.81 -7.67 -5.59
CA TYR A 325 -9.03 -7.95 -4.83
C TYR A 325 -8.73 -8.45 -3.41
N TRP A 326 -9.53 -8.03 -2.42
CA TRP A 326 -9.45 -8.52 -1.04
C TRP A 326 -10.57 -9.52 -0.69
N PRO A 327 -10.19 -10.74 -0.25
CA PRO A 327 -8.99 -11.48 -0.61
C PRO A 327 -9.28 -12.51 -1.71
N GLY A 328 -8.24 -12.91 -2.43
CA GLY A 328 -8.32 -14.13 -3.25
C GLY A 328 -8.45 -15.35 -2.36
N LEU A 329 -7.68 -15.39 -1.27
CA LEU A 329 -7.75 -16.46 -0.30
C LEU A 329 -7.50 -15.98 1.13
N ARG A 330 -8.52 -16.13 1.98
CA ARG A 330 -8.44 -16.09 3.44
C ARG A 330 -9.40 -17.13 4.04
N THR A 331 -8.86 -18.16 4.68
CA THR A 331 -9.68 -19.23 5.27
C THR A 331 -10.65 -18.67 6.29
N GLY A 332 -11.94 -18.99 6.15
CA GLY A 332 -13.01 -18.54 7.06
C GLY A 332 -13.55 -17.15 6.75
N ASP A 333 -13.14 -16.52 5.66
CA ASP A 333 -13.62 -15.21 5.24
C ASP A 333 -14.73 -15.30 4.19
N THR A 334 -15.82 -14.58 4.43
CA THR A 334 -16.91 -14.43 3.45
C THR A 334 -16.51 -13.66 2.19
N TYR A 335 -15.46 -12.86 2.22
CA TYR A 335 -14.97 -12.08 1.08
C TYR A 335 -14.10 -12.91 0.12
N SER A 336 -13.60 -14.08 0.55
CA SER A 336 -12.67 -14.90 -0.22
C SER A 336 -13.25 -15.29 -1.58
N LEU A 337 -12.55 -14.90 -2.65
CA LEU A 337 -12.91 -15.22 -4.03
C LEU A 337 -12.68 -16.70 -4.37
N GLU A 338 -11.78 -17.35 -3.64
CA GLU A 338 -11.55 -18.79 -3.71
C GLU A 338 -11.49 -19.44 -2.33
N GLU A 339 -11.90 -20.70 -2.28
CA GLU A 339 -11.83 -21.54 -1.08
C GLU A 339 -10.71 -22.57 -1.19
N LEU A 340 -9.92 -22.71 -0.13
CA LEU A 340 -8.89 -23.75 -0.03
C LEU A 340 -9.52 -25.12 0.21
N GLN A 341 -9.18 -26.08 -0.63
CA GLN A 341 -9.57 -27.48 -0.52
C GLN A 341 -8.34 -28.40 -0.42
N GLY A 342 -8.46 -29.47 0.37
CA GLY A 342 -7.35 -30.41 0.60
C GLY A 342 -6.31 -29.88 1.59
N THR A 343 -5.20 -30.59 1.74
CA THR A 343 -4.14 -30.26 2.70
C THR A 343 -2.74 -30.55 2.16
N GLY A 344 -1.73 -29.92 2.75
CA GLY A 344 -0.31 -30.10 2.41
C GLY A 344 -0.05 -29.90 0.92
N SER A 345 0.69 -30.81 0.30
CA SER A 345 0.98 -30.76 -1.14
C SER A 345 -0.17 -31.20 -2.06
N HIS A 346 -1.40 -31.35 -1.55
CA HIS A 346 -2.58 -31.70 -2.35
C HIS A 346 -3.65 -30.62 -2.33
N VAL A 347 -3.28 -29.39 -1.93
CA VAL A 347 -4.18 -28.24 -1.98
C VAL A 347 -4.63 -27.92 -3.40
N LYS A 348 -5.89 -27.50 -3.50
CA LYS A 348 -6.55 -26.91 -4.67
C LYS A 348 -7.39 -25.73 -4.22
N LEU A 349 -7.71 -24.83 -5.13
CA LEU A 349 -8.64 -23.73 -4.89
C LEU A 349 -9.92 -23.97 -5.70
N ALA A 350 -11.02 -23.38 -5.24
CA ALA A 350 -12.30 -23.38 -5.94
C ALA A 350 -12.91 -21.99 -5.89
N VAL A 351 -13.30 -21.45 -7.03
CA VAL A 351 -13.99 -20.14 -7.14
C VAL A 351 -15.28 -20.18 -6.35
N THR A 352 -15.47 -19.21 -5.45
CA THR A 352 -16.66 -19.11 -4.60
C THR A 352 -17.78 -18.31 -5.25
N ASN A 353 -17.45 -17.40 -6.19
CA ASN A 353 -18.42 -16.56 -6.87
C ASN A 353 -18.04 -16.23 -8.32
N GLU A 354 -18.65 -16.96 -9.27
CA GLU A 354 -18.44 -16.77 -10.70
C GLU A 354 -18.95 -15.41 -11.22
N SER A 355 -19.94 -14.81 -10.56
CA SER A 355 -20.45 -13.49 -10.96
C SER A 355 -19.51 -12.37 -10.54
N GLY A 356 -19.00 -12.42 -9.31
CA GLY A 356 -17.99 -11.49 -8.81
C GLY A 356 -16.69 -11.59 -9.62
N LEU A 357 -16.22 -12.81 -9.89
CA LEU A 357 -15.03 -13.03 -10.72
C LEU A 357 -15.13 -12.37 -12.11
N ALA A 358 -16.31 -12.43 -12.75
CA ALA A 358 -16.45 -11.78 -14.06
C ALA A 358 -16.37 -10.25 -13.99
N LEU A 359 -16.86 -9.63 -12.92
CA LEU A 359 -16.70 -8.19 -12.72
C LEU A 359 -15.24 -7.83 -12.47
N LEU A 360 -14.49 -8.67 -11.75
CA LEU A 360 -13.04 -8.47 -11.57
C LEU A 360 -12.27 -8.60 -12.89
N ARG A 361 -12.56 -9.63 -13.69
CA ARG A 361 -11.99 -9.77 -15.04
C ARG A 361 -12.34 -8.59 -15.95
N TRP A 362 -13.56 -8.08 -15.86
CA TRP A 362 -13.96 -6.85 -16.54
C TRP A 362 -13.11 -5.65 -16.11
N ALA A 363 -12.85 -5.49 -14.80
CA ALA A 363 -11.98 -4.45 -14.26
C ALA A 363 -10.55 -4.57 -14.85
N TRP A 364 -10.05 -5.80 -15.01
CA TRP A 364 -8.75 -6.13 -15.61
C TRP A 364 -8.72 -6.04 -17.15
N GLY A 365 -9.76 -5.49 -17.76
CA GLY A 365 -9.79 -5.23 -19.20
C GLY A 365 -10.28 -6.40 -20.06
N GLU A 366 -10.72 -7.52 -19.47
CA GLU A 366 -11.30 -8.62 -20.25
C GLU A 366 -12.69 -8.25 -20.81
N GLY A 367 -13.01 -8.76 -21.99
CA GLY A 367 -14.29 -8.54 -22.68
C GLY A 367 -14.46 -7.16 -23.31
N GLU A 368 -15.44 -7.02 -24.20
CA GLU A 368 -15.76 -5.75 -24.89
C GLU A 368 -16.97 -5.01 -24.27
N ARG A 369 -17.75 -5.69 -23.43
CA ARG A 369 -18.94 -5.16 -22.77
C ARG A 369 -18.98 -5.59 -21.32
N ALA A 370 -19.52 -4.71 -20.47
CA ALA A 370 -19.72 -5.01 -19.07
C ALA A 370 -20.54 -6.31 -18.91
N PRO A 371 -20.16 -7.21 -17.97
CA PRO A 371 -20.84 -8.49 -17.75
C PRO A 371 -22.15 -8.36 -16.95
N PHE A 372 -22.68 -7.15 -16.83
CA PHE A 372 -23.90 -6.80 -16.12
C PHE A 372 -24.72 -5.81 -16.96
N GLY A 373 -26.01 -5.70 -16.69
CA GLY A 373 -26.87 -4.76 -17.40
C GLY A 373 -26.52 -3.31 -17.02
N THR A 374 -26.13 -2.50 -18.00
CA THR A 374 -26.13 -1.04 -17.86
C THR A 374 -27.57 -0.56 -17.83
N ARG A 375 -27.98 0.17 -16.78
CA ARG A 375 -29.32 0.76 -16.73
C ARG A 375 -29.46 1.98 -17.62
#